data_AF-K1RCA6-F1
#
_entry.id   AF-K1RCA6-F1
#
_cell.length_a   1.000
_cell.length_b   1.000
_cell.length_c   1.000
_cell.angle_alpha   90.00
_cell.angle_beta   90.00
_cell.angle_gamma   90.00
#
_symmetry.space_group_name_H-M   'P 1'
#
loop_
_entity.id
_entity.type
_entity.pdbx_description
1 polymer ?
#
loop_
_entity_poly.entity_id
_entity_poly.type
_entity_poly.pdbx_seq_one_letter_code
_entity_poly.pdbx_strand_id
1 'polypeptide(L)' 'MQRNSTIGELMERKRIQDGAKEYQGHTYMDLARFDDATKHMIIFDVLTDESPVGWKGERNRLYL' A
#
# COMPACT_ATOMS: atom_id res chain seq x y z
N MET A 1 27.85 9.40 13.48
CA MET A 1 27.41 8.44 12.45
C MET A 1 26.29 9.10 11.66
N GLN A 2 26.58 9.72 10.51
CA GLN A 2 25.53 10.23 9.63
C GLN A 2 24.80 9.02 9.04
N ARG A 3 23.63 8.68 9.60
CA ARG A 3 22.70 7.79 8.91
C ARG A 3 22.05 8.64 7.83
N ASN A 4 22.62 8.61 6.63
CA ASN A 4 21.90 9.11 5.46
C ASN A 4 20.74 8.15 5.24
N SER A 5 19.55 8.52 5.70
CA SER A 5 18.34 7.72 5.48
C SER A 5 18.14 7.49 3.99
N THR A 6 17.73 6.28 3.62
CA THR A 6 17.41 5.97 2.23
C THR A 6 16.14 6.73 1.81
N ILE A 7 15.94 6.93 0.51
CA ILE A 7 14.71 7.56 -0.02
C ILE A 7 13.47 6.80 0.47
N GLY A 8 13.53 5.47 0.56
CA GLY A 8 12.43 4.65 1.10
C GLY A 8 12.12 4.98 2.57
N GLU A 9 13.14 5.09 3.41
CA GLU A 9 12.95 5.47 4.83
C GLU A 9 12.40 6.88 5.00
N LEU A 10 12.80 7.82 4.13
CA LEU A 10 12.29 9.19 4.15
C LEU A 10 10.81 9.24 3.75
N MET A 11 10.43 8.51 2.70
CA MET A 11 9.02 8.44 2.26
C MET A 11 8.14 7.74 3.28
N GLU A 12 8.61 6.65 3.88
CA GLU A 12 7.87 5.93 4.92
C GLU A 12 7.64 6.82 6.17
N ARG A 13 8.67 7.57 6.58
CA ARG A 13 8.54 8.53 7.68
C ARG A 13 7.51 9.62 7.36
N LYS A 14 7.49 10.12 6.12
CA LYS A 14 6.51 11.10 5.67
C LYS A 14 5.09 10.51 5.66
N ARG A 15 4.92 9.27 5.19
CA ARG A 15 3.64 8.53 5.24
C ARG A 15 3.08 8.47 6.67
N ILE A 16 3.93 8.08 7.63
CA ILE A 16 3.56 8.01 9.06
C ILE A 16 3.20 9.40 9.59
N GLN A 17 3.98 10.43 9.26
CA GLN A 17 3.73 11.81 9.70
C GLN A 17 2.40 12.37 9.16
N ASP A 18 2.05 12.02 7.92
CA ASP A 18 0.80 12.43 7.29
C ASP A 18 -0.40 11.59 7.77
N GLY A 19 -0.18 10.62 8.67
CA GLY A 19 -1.21 9.75 9.21
C GLY A 19 -1.79 8.78 8.16
N ALA A 20 -1.11 8.62 7.03
CA ALA A 20 -1.56 7.73 5.96
C ALA A 20 -1.41 6.28 6.41
N LYS A 21 -2.50 5.52 6.40
CA LYS A 21 -2.49 4.10 6.79
C LYS A 21 -1.84 3.23 5.72
N GLU A 22 -1.20 2.17 6.19
CA GLU A 22 -0.81 1.06 5.34
C GLU A 22 -2.00 0.09 5.25
N TYR A 23 -2.20 -0.45 4.05
CA TYR A 23 -3.28 -1.39 3.75
C TYR A 23 -2.65 -2.70 3.33
N GLN A 24 -3.34 -3.81 3.60
CA GLN A 24 -2.88 -5.14 3.20
C GLN A 24 -2.89 -5.27 1.67
N GLY A 25 -2.26 -6.32 1.15
CA GLY A 25 -2.11 -6.53 -0.29
C GLY A 25 -0.92 -5.73 -0.82
N HIS A 26 -1.18 -4.67 -1.59
CA HIS A 26 -0.11 -3.85 -2.15
C HIS A 26 0.34 -2.72 -1.21
N THR A 27 1.66 -2.67 -0.99
CA THR A 27 2.28 -1.60 -0.22
C THR A 27 2.21 -0.26 -0.96
N TYR A 28 2.46 0.84 -0.25
CA TYR A 28 2.54 2.17 -0.87
C TYR A 28 3.70 2.29 -1.89
N MET A 29 4.72 1.46 -1.73
CA MET A 29 5.95 1.41 -2.54
C MET A 29 5.92 0.33 -3.63
N ASP A 30 4.78 -0.32 -3.83
CA ASP A 30 4.67 -1.41 -4.79
C ASP A 30 4.92 -0.94 -6.23
N LEU A 31 5.67 -1.73 -7.01
CA LEU A 31 6.05 -1.39 -8.37
C LEU A 31 4.83 -1.34 -9.30
N ALA A 32 3.80 -2.15 -9.04
CA ALA A 32 2.56 -2.16 -9.82
C ALA A 32 1.85 -0.80 -9.88
N ARG A 33 2.13 0.08 -8.92
CA ARG A 33 1.65 1.47 -8.91
C ARG A 33 2.18 2.30 -10.08
N PHE A 34 3.39 2.00 -10.54
CA PHE A 34 4.10 2.77 -11.56
C PHE A 34 4.02 2.11 -12.94
N ASP A 35 3.27 1.01 -13.07
CA ASP A 35 2.98 0.43 -14.36
C ASP A 35 2.09 1.38 -15.17
N ASP A 36 2.47 1.68 -16.42
CA ASP A 36 1.72 2.58 -17.30
C ASP A 36 0.30 2.06 -17.59
N ALA A 37 0.06 0.74 -17.48
CA ALA A 37 -1.26 0.15 -17.63
C ALA A 37 -2.16 0.40 -16.42
N THR A 38 -1.60 0.55 -15.22
CA THR A 38 -2.35 0.81 -13.98
C THR A 38 -3.00 2.20 -14.04
N LYS A 39 -4.33 2.25 -13.95
CA LYS A 39 -5.12 3.50 -13.97
C LYS A 39 -5.77 3.80 -12.64
N HIS A 40 -5.99 2.79 -11.81
CA HIS A 40 -6.77 2.95 -10.59
C HIS A 40 -6.07 2.36 -9.38
N MET A 41 -6.20 3.06 -8.25
CA MET A 41 -5.89 2.54 -6.93
C MET A 41 -7.20 2.46 -6.16
N ILE A 42 -7.54 1.26 -5.69
CA ILE A 42 -8.75 1.03 -4.89
C ILE A 42 -8.38 0.56 -3.48
N ILE A 43 -9.19 0.97 -2.50
CA ILE A 43 -9.12 0.51 -1.12
C ILE A 43 -10.49 -0.09 -0.78
N PHE A 44 -10.51 -1.32 -0.28
CA PHE A 44 -11.74 -2.03 0.03
C PHE A 44 -11.57 -2.92 1.27
N ASP A 45 -12.70 -3.20 1.93
CA ASP A 45 -12.76 -4.15 3.04
C ASP A 45 -13.15 -5.53 2.51
N VAL A 46 -12.42 -6.56 2.95
CA VAL A 46 -12.74 -7.96 2.61
C VAL A 46 -13.74 -8.49 3.63
N LEU A 47 -14.97 -8.74 3.18
CA LEU A 47 -16.07 -9.15 4.06
C LEU A 47 -16.25 -10.67 4.14
N THR A 48 -15.71 -11.42 3.19
CA THR A 48 -15.94 -12.85 3.01
C THR A 48 -14.63 -13.63 2.99
N ASP A 49 -14.67 -14.88 3.44
CA ASP A 49 -13.54 -15.80 3.36
C ASP A 49 -13.29 -16.32 1.92
N GLU A 50 -14.28 -16.15 1.02
CA GLU A 50 -14.20 -16.53 -0.40
C GLU A 50 -13.66 -15.41 -1.31
N SER A 51 -13.05 -14.37 -0.75
CA SER A 51 -12.50 -13.29 -1.56
C SER A 51 -11.37 -13.79 -2.47
N PRO A 52 -11.35 -13.44 -3.76
CA PRO A 52 -10.23 -13.78 -4.63
C PRO A 52 -8.95 -13.01 -4.26
N VAL A 53 -9.08 -11.92 -3.46
CA VAL A 53 -7.98 -11.06 -3.04
C VAL A 53 -8.11 -10.68 -1.57
N GLY A 54 -7.07 -10.95 -0.78
CA GLY A 54 -7.01 -10.64 0.66
C GLY A 54 -7.82 -11.58 1.56
N TRP A 55 -7.68 -11.41 2.87
CA TRP A 55 -8.36 -12.21 3.89
C TRP A 55 -9.49 -11.44 4.57
N LYS A 56 -10.52 -12.17 5.04
CA LYS A 56 -11.66 -11.57 5.72
C LYS A 56 -11.24 -10.70 6.91
N GLY A 57 -11.82 -9.50 6.97
CA GLY A 57 -11.53 -8.49 7.99
C GLY A 57 -10.36 -7.57 7.63
N GLU A 58 -9.64 -7.83 6.55
CA GLU A 58 -8.59 -6.94 6.08
C GLU A 58 -9.14 -5.78 5.25
N ARG A 59 -8.54 -4.60 5.43
CA ARG A 59 -8.66 -3.50 4.48
C ARG A 59 -7.47 -3.54 3.53
N ASN A 60 -7.74 -3.89 2.28
CA ASN A 60 -6.75 -4.13 1.24
C ASN A 60 -6.63 -2.96 0.27
N ARG A 61 -5.45 -2.84 -0.36
CA ARG A 61 -5.18 -1.94 -1.49
C ARG A 61 -4.81 -2.75 -2.73
N LEU A 62 -5.42 -2.38 -3.86
CA LEU A 62 -5.17 -2.98 -5.16
C LEU A 62 -4.90 -1.90 -6.22
N TYR A 63 -4.00 -2.22 -7.15
CA TYR A 63 -3.71 -1.44 -8.33
C TYR A 63 -4.28 -2.17 -9.55
N LEU A 64 -5.06 -1.44 -10.38
CA LEU A 64 -5.80 -1.96 -11.53
C LEU A 64 -5.52 -1.11 -12.77
#